data_AF-W5J427-F1
#
_entry.id   AF-W5J427-F1
#
_cell.length_a   1.000
_cell.length_b   1.000
_cell.length_c   1.000
_cell.angle_alpha   90.00
_cell.angle_beta   90.00
_cell.angle_gamma   90.00
#
_symmetry.space_group_name_H-M   'P 1'
#
loop_
_entity.id
_entity.type
_entity.pdbx_description
1 polymer ?
#
loop_
_entity_poly.entity_id
_entity_poly.type
_entity_poly.pdbx_seq_one_letter_code
_entity_poly.pdbx_strand_id
1 'polypeptide(L)'
;MSSSNDSDSDSEMEVKKQQEEKPKRKKLQDYLEEKAAREAAERAEEELRRRRKRGLADDQEDEDEVTYPVINPANFVKNKDIRHKRFKRMQGLKKKEEKAAKKTRQLEGLPAAPAHTIETLREKDETTVANLEEQDQEEVMKDLENDEFCEYYQKSYAPKVLITYNATPHTRTRQFASLLRRMIPNSGTFKRQNTRLKKVCQSAIREEYTDIVVVNECNKKPEGLLVIHLPEGPTAHFKISNFKSMKDLKRRVKNITSHRPEVILNNFTTRLGLTIGRMLGSLFHYEPEFRGRRAVTFHNQRDYIFFRHHLYEFDKNGKRVKLRELGPRFTLKLRSLQVGLFDNKCGDYEWMITNKRHQMESRRRFFL
;
A
#
# COMPACT_ATOMS: atom_id res chain seq x y z
N MET A 1 19.51 48.08 -54.00
CA MET A 1 19.99 47.13 -55.03
C MET A 1 20.60 45.95 -54.26
N SER A 2 19.74 44.99 -53.92
CA SER A 2 19.58 43.66 -54.57
C SER A 2 20.55 42.65 -53.95
N SER A 3 20.12 41.90 -52.91
CA SER A 3 19.61 40.51 -52.97
C SER A 3 20.72 39.50 -53.32
N SER A 4 20.95 38.37 -52.66
CA SER A 4 20.12 37.55 -51.74
C SER A 4 21.02 36.45 -51.12
N ASN A 5 20.56 35.94 -49.98
CA ASN A 5 20.97 34.73 -49.26
C ASN A 5 21.29 33.52 -50.17
N ASP A 6 22.24 32.66 -49.78
CA ASP A 6 21.90 31.43 -49.05
C ASP A 6 23.12 30.77 -48.38
N SER A 7 22.86 30.35 -47.16
CA SER A 7 23.66 29.58 -46.22
C SER A 7 23.69 28.10 -46.59
N ASP A 8 24.79 27.41 -46.29
CA ASP A 8 24.74 26.26 -45.37
C ASP A 8 26.16 25.80 -45.01
N SER A 9 26.56 26.21 -43.82
CA SER A 9 27.57 25.53 -43.02
C SER A 9 26.83 24.48 -42.20
N ASP A 10 27.02 23.20 -42.50
CA ASP A 10 26.52 22.16 -41.60
C ASP A 10 27.59 21.17 -41.13
N SER A 11 27.51 21.01 -39.83
CA SER A 11 28.26 20.28 -38.85
C SER A 11 28.71 18.87 -39.25
N GLU A 12 29.97 18.57 -38.93
CA GLU A 12 30.48 17.21 -38.80
C GLU A 12 29.59 16.44 -37.80
N MET A 13 28.68 15.63 -38.33
CA MET A 13 27.90 14.67 -37.57
C MET A 13 28.85 13.60 -37.01
N GLU A 14 29.22 13.72 -35.73
CA GLU A 14 29.72 12.61 -34.92
C GLU A 14 28.66 11.50 -34.89
N VAL A 15 28.74 10.57 -35.84
CA VAL A 15 28.01 9.31 -35.79
C VAL A 15 28.57 8.51 -34.62
N LYS A 16 27.88 8.56 -33.48
CA LYS A 16 28.07 7.57 -32.40
C LYS A 16 27.83 6.19 -33.01
N LYS A 17 28.91 5.49 -33.38
CA LYS A 17 28.92 4.07 -33.68
C LYS A 17 28.20 3.37 -32.53
N GLN A 18 26.98 2.91 -32.78
CA GLN A 18 26.37 1.85 -31.99
C GLN A 18 27.35 0.67 -32.11
N GLN A 19 28.07 0.40 -31.03
CA GLN A 19 28.79 -0.85 -30.91
C GLN A 19 27.71 -1.93 -30.90
N GLU A 20 27.44 -2.52 -32.06
CA GLU A 20 26.78 -3.81 -32.15
C GLU A 20 27.60 -4.78 -31.31
N GLU A 21 27.14 -5.07 -30.10
CA GLU A 21 27.64 -6.20 -29.33
C GLU A 21 27.42 -7.44 -30.19
N LYS A 22 28.49 -7.94 -30.81
CA LYS A 22 28.48 -9.20 -31.55
C LYS A 22 27.79 -10.26 -30.68
N PRO A 23 26.79 -10.98 -31.21
CA PRO A 23 26.05 -11.97 -30.44
C PRO A 23 27.04 -12.99 -29.88
N LYS A 24 27.15 -13.06 -28.56
CA LYS A 24 27.98 -14.07 -27.89
C LYS A 24 27.52 -15.44 -28.41
N ARG A 25 28.44 -16.21 -28.99
CA ARG A 25 28.17 -17.58 -29.47
C ARG A 25 27.49 -18.37 -28.34
N LYS A 26 26.22 -18.70 -28.52
CA LYS A 26 25.46 -19.60 -27.62
C LYS A 26 26.26 -20.89 -27.47
N LYS A 27 26.34 -21.43 -26.25
CA LYS A 27 27.04 -22.71 -26.03
C LYS A 27 26.28 -23.81 -26.78
N LEU A 28 26.96 -24.86 -27.23
CA LEU A 28 26.33 -25.98 -27.94
C LEU A 28 25.14 -26.58 -27.14
N GLN A 29 25.24 -26.57 -25.81
CA GLN A 29 24.16 -26.97 -24.91
C GLN A 29 22.91 -26.10 -25.05
N ASP A 30 23.05 -24.78 -25.22
CA ASP A 30 21.91 -23.87 -25.38
C ASP A 30 21.17 -24.15 -26.71
N TYR A 31 21.91 -24.51 -27.77
CA TYR A 31 21.33 -24.88 -29.07
C TYR A 31 20.57 -26.21 -28.99
N LEU A 32 21.13 -27.20 -28.29
CA LEU A 32 20.47 -28.48 -28.08
C LEU A 32 19.21 -28.34 -27.20
N GLU A 33 19.27 -27.48 -26.18
CA GLU A 33 18.09 -27.18 -25.33
C GLU A 33 17.01 -26.41 -26.11
N GLU A 34 17.38 -25.47 -26.98
CA GLU A 34 16.45 -24.72 -27.84
C GLU A 34 15.78 -25.64 -28.88
N LYS A 35 16.56 -26.56 -29.47
CA LYS A 35 16.04 -27.59 -30.39
C LYS A 35 15.06 -28.53 -29.67
N ALA A 36 15.42 -29.01 -28.48
CA ALA A 36 14.55 -29.87 -27.68
C ALA A 36 13.25 -29.15 -27.24
N ALA A 37 13.33 -27.85 -26.94
CA ALA A 37 12.15 -27.04 -26.61
C ALA A 37 11.20 -26.85 -27.81
N ARG A 38 11.75 -26.64 -29.03
CA ARG A 38 10.94 -26.59 -30.26
C ARG A 38 10.27 -27.91 -30.57
N GLU A 39 11.00 -29.01 -30.46
CA GLU A 39 10.46 -30.35 -30.73
C GLU A 39 9.36 -30.72 -29.71
N ALA A 40 9.50 -30.28 -28.46
CA ALA A 40 8.46 -30.43 -27.44
C ALA A 40 7.22 -29.57 -27.74
N ALA A 41 7.40 -28.35 -28.25
CA ALA A 41 6.30 -27.46 -28.66
C ALA A 41 5.55 -28.04 -29.88
N GLU A 42 6.27 -28.55 -30.87
CA GLU A 42 5.69 -29.19 -32.06
C GLU A 42 4.88 -30.45 -31.70
N ARG A 43 5.38 -31.28 -30.76
CA ARG A 43 4.61 -32.42 -30.25
C ARG A 43 3.35 -32.00 -29.50
N ALA A 44 3.42 -30.96 -28.67
CA ALA A 44 2.26 -30.43 -27.95
C ALA A 44 1.21 -29.85 -28.91
N GLU A 45 1.65 -29.20 -29.99
CA GLU A 45 0.77 -28.69 -31.05
C GLU A 45 0.11 -29.83 -31.84
N GLU A 46 0.85 -30.90 -32.15
CA GLU A 46 0.29 -32.08 -32.81
C GLU A 46 -0.75 -32.79 -31.93
N GLU A 47 -0.52 -32.84 -30.62
CA GLU A 47 -1.44 -33.41 -29.63
C GLU A 47 -2.72 -32.58 -29.50
N LEU A 48 -2.62 -31.25 -29.40
CA LEU A 48 -3.77 -30.35 -29.49
C LEU A 48 -4.53 -30.52 -30.82
N ARG A 49 -3.82 -30.71 -31.93
CA ARG A 49 -4.44 -30.95 -33.24
C ARG A 49 -5.18 -32.30 -33.27
N ARG A 50 -4.67 -33.33 -32.59
CA ARG A 50 -5.36 -34.62 -32.40
C ARG A 50 -6.59 -34.47 -31.52
N ARG A 51 -6.52 -33.73 -30.41
CA ARG A 51 -7.67 -33.43 -29.53
C ARG A 51 -8.77 -32.66 -30.28
N ARG A 52 -8.40 -31.63 -31.04
CA ARG A 52 -9.33 -30.88 -31.90
C ARG A 52 -9.99 -31.76 -32.97
N LYS A 53 -9.25 -32.68 -33.60
CA LYS A 53 -9.84 -33.66 -34.53
C LYS A 53 -10.84 -34.61 -33.87
N ARG A 54 -10.69 -34.88 -32.57
CA ARG A 54 -11.62 -35.67 -31.76
C ARG A 54 -12.78 -34.86 -31.18
N GLY A 55 -12.81 -33.54 -31.38
CA GLY A 55 -13.90 -32.67 -30.94
C GLY A 55 -13.90 -32.31 -29.44
N LEU A 56 -12.82 -32.61 -28.72
CA LEU A 56 -12.69 -32.27 -27.29
C LEU A 56 -12.25 -30.81 -27.11
N ALA A 57 -12.88 -30.10 -26.17
CA ALA A 57 -12.46 -28.77 -25.74
C ALA A 57 -11.17 -28.86 -24.88
N ASP A 58 -10.37 -27.80 -24.84
CA ASP A 58 -9.06 -27.79 -24.15
C ASP A 58 -9.17 -28.15 -22.65
N ASP A 59 -10.35 -27.92 -22.04
CA ASP A 59 -10.64 -28.15 -20.62
C ASP A 59 -11.41 -29.45 -20.33
N GLN A 60 -11.76 -30.25 -21.34
CA GLN A 60 -12.42 -31.55 -21.13
C GLN A 60 -11.37 -32.66 -20.92
N GLU A 61 -11.56 -33.50 -19.91
CA GLU A 61 -10.73 -34.69 -19.67
C GLU A 61 -11.05 -35.74 -20.74
N ASP A 62 -10.02 -36.32 -21.37
CA ASP A 62 -10.21 -37.37 -22.38
C ASP A 62 -10.69 -38.65 -21.67
N GLU A 63 -12.00 -38.98 -21.76
CA GLU A 63 -12.59 -40.15 -21.09
C GLU A 63 -11.92 -41.49 -21.49
N ASP A 64 -11.28 -41.54 -22.66
CA ASP A 64 -10.57 -42.71 -23.20
C ASP A 64 -9.12 -42.86 -22.66
N GLU A 65 -8.60 -41.89 -21.89
CA GLU A 65 -7.26 -41.97 -21.32
C GLU A 65 -7.26 -42.78 -20.03
N VAL A 66 -6.94 -44.07 -20.14
CA VAL A 66 -6.86 -45.00 -19.00
C VAL A 66 -5.74 -44.56 -18.04
N THR A 67 -6.12 -43.78 -17.02
CA THR A 67 -5.18 -43.33 -15.99
C THR A 67 -5.03 -44.43 -14.94
N TYR A 68 -3.90 -45.13 -14.94
CA TYR A 68 -3.64 -46.14 -13.91
C TYR A 68 -3.46 -45.46 -12.54
N PRO A 69 -4.17 -45.91 -11.49
CA PRO A 69 -3.99 -45.35 -10.15
C PRO A 69 -2.54 -45.55 -9.69
N VAL A 70 -1.90 -44.48 -9.22
CA VAL A 70 -0.52 -44.54 -8.74
C VAL A 70 -0.47 -45.41 -7.48
N ILE A 71 -0.03 -46.66 -7.64
CA ILE A 71 0.13 -47.62 -6.55
C ILE A 71 1.23 -47.08 -5.62
N ASN A 72 0.83 -46.66 -4.41
CA ASN A 72 1.64 -46.05 -3.34
C ASN A 72 2.10 -44.60 -3.59
N PRO A 73 1.23 -43.60 -3.34
CA PRO A 73 1.63 -42.20 -3.27
C PRO A 73 2.73 -42.01 -2.22
N ALA A 74 3.65 -41.06 -2.44
CA ALA A 74 4.78 -40.82 -1.55
C ALA A 74 4.37 -40.63 -0.07
N ASN A 75 3.15 -40.12 0.17
CA ASN A 75 2.58 -39.90 1.49
C ASN A 75 2.35 -41.22 2.29
N PHE A 76 2.14 -42.34 1.62
CA PHE A 76 1.88 -43.64 2.26
C PHE A 76 3.17 -44.39 2.67
N VAL A 77 4.34 -43.92 2.25
CA VAL A 77 5.63 -44.54 2.61
C VAL A 77 5.93 -44.24 4.08
N LYS A 78 5.79 -45.22 4.98
CA LYS A 78 6.03 -45.05 6.43
C LYS A 78 7.47 -44.63 6.78
N ASN A 79 8.46 -45.14 6.04
CA ASN A 79 9.87 -44.80 6.25
C ASN A 79 10.18 -43.35 5.82
N LYS A 80 10.62 -42.53 6.79
CA LYS A 80 10.91 -41.10 6.62
C LYS A 80 11.99 -40.82 5.57
N ASP A 81 13.07 -41.61 5.53
CA ASP A 81 14.20 -41.35 4.63
C ASP A 81 13.85 -41.66 3.18
N ILE A 82 13.13 -42.76 2.96
CA ILE A 82 12.63 -43.15 1.64
C ILE A 82 11.60 -42.12 1.16
N ARG A 83 10.68 -41.69 2.04
CA ARG A 83 9.67 -40.65 1.73
C ARG A 83 10.34 -39.34 1.34
N HIS A 84 11.31 -38.88 2.12
CA HIS A 84 12.03 -37.63 1.87
C HIS A 84 12.81 -37.67 0.56
N LYS A 85 13.50 -38.78 0.27
CA LYS A 85 14.24 -38.97 -0.99
C LYS A 85 13.30 -38.95 -2.20
N ARG A 86 12.15 -39.63 -2.11
CA ARG A 86 11.11 -39.59 -3.16
C ARG A 86 10.53 -38.19 -3.34
N PHE A 87 10.18 -37.49 -2.26
CA PHE A 87 9.68 -36.12 -2.31
C PHE A 87 10.68 -35.16 -2.96
N LYS A 88 11.97 -35.25 -2.60
CA LYS A 88 13.03 -34.45 -3.25
C LYS A 88 13.14 -34.73 -4.75
N ARG A 89 13.04 -36.00 -5.16
CA ARG A 89 13.05 -36.37 -6.58
C ARG A 89 11.86 -35.78 -7.32
N MET A 90 10.65 -35.90 -6.75
CA MET A 90 9.42 -35.30 -7.31
C MET A 90 9.53 -33.78 -7.44
N GLN A 91 10.00 -33.09 -6.41
CA GLN A 91 10.24 -31.64 -6.44
C GLN A 91 11.29 -31.24 -7.49
N GLY A 92 12.33 -32.07 -7.67
CA GLY A 92 13.36 -31.85 -8.69
C GLY A 92 12.81 -31.98 -10.11
N LEU A 93 11.97 -32.98 -10.38
CA LEU A 93 11.30 -33.17 -11.67
C LEU A 93 10.34 -32.02 -11.97
N LYS A 94 9.46 -31.68 -11.01
CA LYS A 94 8.53 -30.56 -11.13
C LYS A 94 9.23 -29.24 -11.47
N LYS A 95 10.35 -28.93 -10.82
CA LYS A 95 11.14 -27.72 -11.13
C LYS A 95 11.76 -27.74 -12.53
N LYS A 96 12.12 -28.93 -13.06
CA LYS A 96 12.63 -29.06 -14.43
C LYS A 96 11.51 -28.83 -15.44
N GLU A 97 10.34 -29.40 -15.21
CA GLU A 97 9.13 -29.19 -16.01
C GLU A 97 8.70 -27.72 -16.01
N GLU A 98 8.61 -27.08 -14.85
CA GLU A 98 8.28 -25.65 -14.73
C GLU A 98 9.27 -24.75 -15.51
N LYS A 99 10.56 -25.09 -15.49
CA LYS A 99 11.59 -24.38 -16.27
C LYS A 99 11.43 -24.61 -17.77
N ALA A 100 11.14 -25.84 -18.20
CA ALA A 100 10.90 -26.15 -19.59
C ALA A 100 9.66 -25.40 -20.10
N ALA A 101 8.55 -25.45 -19.35
CA ALA A 101 7.32 -24.70 -19.66
C ALA A 101 7.52 -23.18 -19.68
N LYS A 102 8.39 -22.64 -18.82
CA LYS A 102 8.76 -21.22 -18.87
C LYS A 102 9.54 -20.88 -20.14
N LYS A 103 10.45 -21.76 -20.58
CA LYS A 103 11.22 -21.57 -21.81
C LYS A 103 10.33 -21.66 -23.06
N THR A 104 9.41 -22.61 -23.12
CA THR A 104 8.46 -22.72 -24.25
C THR A 104 7.59 -21.48 -24.35
N ARG A 105 6.99 -21.00 -23.24
CA ARG A 105 6.22 -19.75 -23.22
C ARG A 105 7.02 -18.51 -23.63
N GLN A 106 8.30 -18.46 -23.28
CA GLN A 106 9.20 -17.37 -23.70
C GLN A 106 9.48 -17.41 -25.21
N LEU A 107 9.65 -18.60 -25.78
CA LEU A 107 9.83 -18.78 -27.23
C LEU A 107 8.56 -18.40 -28.00
N GLU A 108 7.39 -18.71 -27.44
CA GLU A 108 6.07 -18.36 -28.00
C GLU A 108 5.71 -16.88 -27.80
N GLY A 109 6.50 -16.11 -27.05
CA GLY A 109 6.26 -14.68 -26.79
C GLY A 109 5.06 -14.42 -25.87
N LEU A 110 4.51 -15.43 -25.21
CA LEU A 110 3.38 -15.29 -24.30
C LEU A 110 3.80 -14.54 -23.02
N PRO A 111 2.97 -13.62 -22.50
CA PRO A 111 3.24 -12.98 -21.22
C PRO A 111 3.31 -14.00 -20.08
N ALA A 112 4.10 -13.70 -19.06
CA ALA A 112 4.17 -14.57 -17.89
C ALA A 112 2.79 -14.72 -17.24
N ALA A 113 2.47 -15.93 -16.78
CA ALA A 113 1.21 -16.16 -16.06
C ALA A 113 1.09 -15.17 -14.89
N PRO A 114 -0.09 -14.56 -14.68
CA PRO A 114 -0.28 -13.60 -13.62
C PRO A 114 0.04 -14.25 -12.27
N ALA A 115 0.89 -13.60 -11.48
CA ALA A 115 1.24 -14.11 -10.17
C ALA A 115 0.04 -14.02 -9.23
N HIS A 116 -0.33 -15.13 -8.60
CA HIS A 116 -1.33 -15.15 -7.54
C HIS A 116 -0.78 -14.50 -6.27
N THR A 117 -0.85 -13.17 -6.21
CA THR A 117 -0.52 -12.41 -5.00
C THR A 117 -1.77 -12.21 -4.13
N ILE A 118 -1.58 -11.85 -2.86
CA ILE A 118 -2.70 -11.56 -1.95
C ILE A 118 -3.52 -10.34 -2.43
N GLU A 119 -2.92 -9.41 -3.17
CA GLU A 119 -3.69 -8.29 -3.77
C GLU A 119 -4.51 -8.77 -4.96
N THR A 120 -3.95 -9.64 -5.82
CA THR A 120 -4.67 -10.20 -6.98
C THR A 120 -5.83 -11.11 -6.56
N LEU A 121 -5.64 -11.86 -5.48
CA LEU A 121 -6.65 -12.75 -4.89
C LEU A 121 -7.50 -12.05 -3.82
N ARG A 122 -7.48 -10.71 -3.76
CA ARG A 122 -8.30 -9.95 -2.81
C ARG A 122 -9.77 -10.23 -3.10
N GLU A 123 -10.53 -10.42 -2.02
CA GLU A 123 -11.98 -10.56 -2.10
C GLU A 123 -12.58 -9.22 -2.55
N LYS A 124 -13.43 -9.23 -3.58
CA LYS A 124 -14.07 -8.01 -4.07
C LYS A 124 -15.00 -7.50 -2.97
N ASP A 125 -14.79 -6.26 -2.55
CA ASP A 125 -15.64 -5.57 -1.59
C ASP A 125 -16.59 -4.65 -2.36
N GLU A 126 -17.89 -4.76 -2.10
CA GLU A 126 -18.96 -3.96 -2.71
C GLU A 126 -18.77 -2.46 -2.44
N THR A 127 -18.15 -2.11 -1.31
CA THR A 127 -17.92 -0.71 -0.92
C THR A 127 -16.71 -0.07 -1.60
N THR A 128 -16.05 -0.77 -2.54
CA THR A 128 -14.89 -0.26 -3.28
C THR A 128 -15.32 0.66 -4.41
N VAL A 129 -15.00 1.96 -4.29
CA VAL A 129 -15.51 2.99 -5.22
C VAL A 129 -15.04 2.78 -6.67
N ALA A 130 -13.86 2.18 -6.87
CA ALA A 130 -13.34 1.89 -8.22
C ALA A 130 -14.18 0.88 -9.02
N ASN A 131 -15.05 0.10 -8.36
CA ASN A 131 -15.88 -0.91 -9.00
C ASN A 131 -17.37 -0.54 -9.03
N LEU A 132 -17.73 0.67 -8.55
CA LEU A 132 -19.11 1.14 -8.49
C LEU A 132 -19.58 1.65 -9.87
N GLU A 133 -20.88 1.49 -10.13
CA GLU A 133 -21.54 2.05 -11.31
C GLU A 133 -21.58 3.58 -11.24
N GLU A 134 -21.78 4.27 -12.38
CA GLU A 134 -21.74 5.74 -12.44
C GLU A 134 -22.74 6.41 -11.48
N GLN A 135 -23.90 5.78 -11.24
CA GLN A 135 -24.92 6.27 -10.31
C GLN A 135 -24.44 6.22 -8.85
N ASP A 136 -23.91 5.08 -8.42
CA ASP A 136 -23.36 4.90 -7.07
C ASP A 136 -22.16 5.83 -6.81
N GLN A 137 -21.36 6.12 -7.84
CA GLN A 137 -20.28 7.10 -7.75
C GLN A 137 -20.79 8.51 -7.48
N GLU A 138 -21.90 8.90 -8.09
CA GLU A 138 -22.53 10.20 -7.84
C GLU A 138 -23.05 10.31 -6.40
N GLU A 139 -23.63 9.23 -5.85
CA GLU A 139 -24.05 9.17 -4.44
C GLU A 139 -22.87 9.33 -3.48
N VAL A 140 -21.77 8.59 -3.72
CA VAL A 140 -20.56 8.72 -2.90
C VAL A 140 -20.01 10.14 -2.97
N MET A 141 -20.02 10.79 -4.13
CA MET A 141 -19.56 12.18 -4.25
C MET A 141 -20.45 13.14 -3.45
N LYS A 142 -21.79 12.97 -3.50
CA LYS A 142 -22.72 13.75 -2.68
C LYS A 142 -22.51 13.51 -1.19
N ASP A 143 -22.22 12.28 -0.77
CA ASP A 143 -21.87 11.98 0.61
C ASP A 143 -20.59 12.71 1.04
N LEU A 144 -19.55 12.70 0.19
CA LEU A 144 -18.28 13.37 0.45
C LEU A 144 -18.40 14.90 0.45
N GLU A 145 -19.39 15.46 -0.24
CA GLU A 145 -19.70 16.89 -0.24
C GLU A 145 -20.51 17.31 0.99
N ASN A 146 -21.21 16.40 1.65
CA ASN A 146 -22.04 16.71 2.82
C ASN A 146 -21.49 16.09 4.12
N ASP A 147 -20.26 15.58 4.09
CA ASP A 147 -19.61 14.96 5.25
C ASP A 147 -19.17 15.99 6.29
N GLU A 148 -18.76 15.49 7.47
CA GLU A 148 -18.30 16.32 8.58
C GLU A 148 -17.01 17.09 8.24
N PHE A 149 -16.29 16.69 7.19
CA PHE A 149 -15.04 17.31 6.74
C PHE A 149 -15.24 18.32 5.61
N CYS A 150 -16.47 18.52 5.14
CA CYS A 150 -16.77 19.32 3.96
C CYS A 150 -16.20 20.75 4.07
N GLU A 151 -16.41 21.41 5.20
CA GLU A 151 -15.90 22.76 5.46
C GLU A 151 -14.37 22.87 5.30
N TYR A 152 -13.64 21.86 5.78
CA TYR A 152 -12.18 21.80 5.61
C TYR A 152 -11.79 21.68 4.13
N TYR A 153 -12.48 20.83 3.36
CA TYR A 153 -12.21 20.64 1.94
C TYR A 153 -12.67 21.81 1.05
N GLN A 154 -13.68 22.55 1.49
CA GLN A 154 -14.07 23.86 0.94
C GLN A 154 -13.08 24.97 1.32
N LYS A 155 -12.13 24.70 2.23
CA LYS A 155 -11.09 25.62 2.70
C LYS A 155 -11.64 26.81 3.47
N SER A 156 -12.78 26.63 4.16
CA SER A 156 -13.44 27.72 4.91
C SER A 156 -12.62 28.18 6.12
N TYR A 157 -11.93 27.25 6.80
CA TYR A 157 -11.09 27.52 7.97
C TYR A 157 -9.71 26.85 7.86
N ALA A 158 -8.74 27.38 8.61
CA ALA A 158 -7.43 26.73 8.74
C ALA A 158 -7.46 25.71 9.88
N PRO A 159 -7.02 24.46 9.66
CA PRO A 159 -7.06 23.42 10.69
C PRO A 159 -6.15 23.81 11.86
N LYS A 160 -6.64 23.55 13.07
CA LYS A 160 -5.94 23.82 14.33
C LYS A 160 -6.04 22.56 15.19
N VAL A 161 -4.90 21.88 15.34
CA VAL A 161 -4.86 20.54 15.93
C VAL A 161 -4.32 20.57 17.35
N LEU A 162 -5.08 20.02 18.30
CA LEU A 162 -4.66 19.84 19.69
C LEU A 162 -4.06 18.47 19.90
N ILE A 163 -2.77 18.40 20.21
CA ILE A 163 -2.08 17.15 20.53
C ILE A 163 -2.02 16.99 22.04
N THR A 164 -2.57 15.90 22.55
CA THR A 164 -2.55 15.55 23.98
C THR A 164 -2.16 14.09 24.17
N TYR A 165 -2.00 13.67 25.42
CA TYR A 165 -1.49 12.35 25.79
C TYR A 165 -2.13 11.86 27.11
N ASN A 166 -1.74 10.65 27.56
CA ASN A 166 -2.16 10.09 28.85
C ASN A 166 -1.77 11.00 30.04
N ALA A 167 -2.38 10.81 31.22
CA ALA A 167 -2.13 11.71 32.36
C ALA A 167 -0.63 11.80 32.75
N THR A 168 0.10 10.70 32.64
CA THR A 168 1.50 10.55 33.06
C THR A 168 2.35 9.94 31.93
N PRO A 169 2.67 10.70 30.87
CA PRO A 169 3.38 10.17 29.72
C PRO A 169 4.86 9.89 29.99
N HIS A 170 5.36 8.76 29.50
CA HIS A 170 6.78 8.49 29.46
C HIS A 170 7.52 9.42 28.48
N THR A 171 8.83 9.60 28.68
CA THR A 171 9.68 10.48 27.86
C THR A 171 9.62 10.17 26.36
N ARG A 172 9.49 8.88 26.00
CA ARG A 172 9.40 8.45 24.59
C ARG A 172 8.11 8.95 23.92
N THR A 173 7.00 8.93 24.64
CA THR A 173 5.69 9.42 24.19
C THR A 173 5.66 10.94 24.13
N ARG A 174 6.25 11.63 25.11
CA ARG A 174 6.43 13.10 25.07
C ARG A 174 7.24 13.54 23.84
N GLN A 175 8.33 12.83 23.55
CA GLN A 175 9.12 13.08 22.34
C GLN A 175 8.32 12.83 21.07
N PHE A 176 7.50 11.77 21.04
CA PHE A 176 6.64 11.49 19.90
C PHE A 176 5.57 12.59 19.69
N ALA A 177 4.91 13.06 20.74
CA ALA A 177 3.96 14.17 20.66
C ALA A 177 4.62 15.47 20.19
N SER A 178 5.85 15.76 20.66
CA SER A 178 6.64 16.90 20.17
C SER A 178 7.02 16.77 18.70
N LEU A 179 7.21 15.54 18.19
CA LEU A 179 7.46 15.30 16.77
C LEU A 179 6.18 15.48 15.94
N LEU A 180 5.04 14.98 16.41
CA LEU A 180 3.74 15.20 15.77
C LEU A 180 3.47 16.71 15.64
N ARG A 181 3.75 17.49 16.68
CA ARG A 181 3.63 18.95 16.65
C ARG A 181 4.47 19.61 15.55
N ARG A 182 5.64 19.05 15.26
CA ARG A 182 6.54 19.58 14.21
C ARG A 182 6.14 19.11 12.80
N MET A 183 5.42 18.00 12.70
CA MET A 183 4.95 17.44 11.43
C MET A 183 3.65 18.08 10.97
N ILE A 184 2.72 18.28 11.90
CA ILE A 184 1.39 18.86 11.65
C ILE A 184 1.47 20.38 11.83
N PRO A 185 1.22 21.18 10.76
CA PRO A 185 1.14 22.64 10.88
C PRO A 185 0.05 23.07 11.88
N ASN A 186 0.15 24.28 12.43
CA ASN A 186 -0.88 24.87 13.31
C ASN A 186 -1.27 24.00 14.53
N SER A 187 -0.35 23.14 14.99
CA SER A 187 -0.63 22.23 16.09
C SER A 187 -0.10 22.73 17.44
N GLY A 188 -0.92 22.57 18.47
CA GLY A 188 -0.60 22.85 19.86
C GLY A 188 -0.39 21.54 20.64
N THR A 189 0.50 21.56 21.64
CA THR A 189 0.64 20.43 22.58
C THR A 189 0.10 20.83 23.94
N PHE A 190 -0.89 20.09 24.45
CA PHE A 190 -1.50 20.35 25.74
C PHE A 190 -1.26 19.18 26.71
N LYS A 191 -0.92 19.52 27.96
CA LYS A 191 -0.72 18.53 29.01
C LYS A 191 -2.04 18.33 29.73
N ARG A 192 -2.60 17.12 29.65
CA ARG A 192 -3.93 16.82 30.21
C ARG A 192 -4.05 16.95 31.74
N GLN A 193 -2.95 16.89 32.51
CA GLN A 193 -2.96 16.98 33.98
C GLN A 193 -4.12 16.21 34.66
N ASN A 194 -4.37 14.96 34.23
CA ASN A 194 -5.46 14.10 34.72
C ASN A 194 -6.91 14.58 34.44
N THR A 195 -7.12 15.57 33.58
CA THR A 195 -8.44 15.97 33.09
C THR A 195 -9.08 14.87 32.24
N ARG A 196 -10.40 14.66 32.39
CA ARG A 196 -11.16 13.72 31.56
C ARG A 196 -11.24 14.21 30.12
N LEU A 197 -11.15 13.29 29.15
CA LEU A 197 -11.13 13.65 27.73
C LEU A 197 -12.36 14.45 27.29
N LYS A 198 -13.56 14.13 27.78
CA LYS A 198 -14.79 14.92 27.50
C LYS A 198 -14.66 16.41 27.85
N LYS A 199 -14.00 16.74 28.98
CA LYS A 199 -13.75 18.14 29.37
C LYS A 199 -12.69 18.80 28.47
N VAL A 200 -11.72 18.03 28.00
CA VAL A 200 -10.73 18.51 27.03
C VAL A 200 -11.42 18.84 25.69
N CYS A 201 -12.33 17.99 25.21
CA CYS A 201 -13.12 18.28 24.00
C CYS A 201 -13.93 19.57 24.16
N GLN A 202 -14.65 19.74 25.27
CA GLN A 202 -15.40 20.98 25.55
C GLN A 202 -14.50 22.23 25.59
N SER A 203 -13.31 22.11 26.16
CA SER A 203 -12.35 23.23 26.22
C SER A 203 -11.76 23.52 24.86
N ALA A 204 -11.48 22.48 24.07
CA ALA A 204 -10.95 22.61 22.72
C ALA A 204 -11.96 23.25 21.76
N ILE A 205 -13.26 22.92 21.89
CA ILE A 205 -14.35 23.58 21.16
C ILE A 205 -14.38 25.08 21.49
N ARG A 206 -14.25 25.43 22.79
CA ARG A 206 -14.20 26.84 23.23
C ARG A 206 -12.98 27.60 22.68
N GLU A 207 -11.86 26.91 22.49
CA GLU A 207 -10.62 27.48 21.93
C GLU A 207 -10.54 27.34 20.39
N GLU A 208 -11.63 26.94 19.73
CA GLU A 208 -11.75 26.80 18.26
C GLU A 208 -10.70 25.86 17.66
N TYR A 209 -10.43 24.73 18.33
CA TYR A 209 -9.69 23.63 17.70
C TYR A 209 -10.60 22.82 16.80
N THR A 210 -10.04 22.37 15.67
CA THR A 210 -10.73 21.56 14.68
C THR A 210 -10.59 20.08 14.97
N ASP A 211 -9.43 19.66 15.50
CA ASP A 211 -9.13 18.26 15.75
C ASP A 211 -8.36 18.06 17.05
N ILE A 212 -8.61 16.94 17.72
CA ILE A 212 -7.81 16.48 18.85
C ILE A 212 -7.13 15.16 18.47
N VAL A 213 -5.82 15.11 18.69
CA VAL A 213 -5.02 13.90 18.58
C VAL A 213 -4.55 13.48 19.97
N VAL A 214 -5.05 12.35 20.47
CA VAL A 214 -4.64 11.77 21.77
C VAL A 214 -3.68 10.61 21.53
N VAL A 215 -2.48 10.72 22.10
CA VAL A 215 -1.49 9.65 22.08
C VAL A 215 -1.58 8.85 23.38
N ASN A 216 -1.88 7.55 23.26
CA ASN A 216 -1.84 6.60 24.36
C ASN A 216 -0.55 5.77 24.30
N GLU A 217 -0.07 5.39 25.48
CA GLU A 217 1.14 4.57 25.63
C GLU A 217 0.87 3.30 26.44
N CYS A 218 1.67 2.28 26.17
CA CYS A 218 1.72 1.04 26.91
C CYS A 218 3.18 0.59 26.99
N ASN A 219 3.61 0.05 28.12
CA ASN A 219 5.01 -0.34 28.33
C ASN A 219 6.04 0.71 27.88
N LYS A 220 5.80 1.99 28.24
CA LYS A 220 6.67 3.14 27.94
C LYS A 220 6.87 3.42 26.44
N LYS A 221 5.99 2.89 25.58
CA LYS A 221 6.00 3.08 24.12
C LYS A 221 4.62 3.56 23.63
N PRO A 222 4.54 4.42 22.60
CA PRO A 222 3.26 4.78 21.98
C PRO A 222 2.59 3.54 21.37
N GLU A 223 1.33 3.29 21.73
CA GLU A 223 0.53 2.16 21.23
C GLU A 223 -0.83 2.57 20.69
N GLY A 224 -1.44 3.65 21.18
CA GLY A 224 -2.75 4.10 20.72
C GLY A 224 -2.69 5.51 20.16
N LEU A 225 -3.46 5.77 19.12
CA LEU A 225 -3.73 7.10 18.58
C LEU A 225 -5.23 7.26 18.45
N LEU A 226 -5.79 8.26 19.10
CA LEU A 226 -7.19 8.65 18.94
C LEU A 226 -7.21 9.96 18.16
N VAL A 227 -7.98 10.02 17.08
CA VAL A 227 -8.22 11.24 16.30
C VAL A 227 -9.70 11.57 16.45
N ILE A 228 -10.00 12.77 16.92
CA ILE A 228 -11.36 13.25 17.13
C ILE A 228 -11.51 14.54 16.34
N HIS A 229 -12.50 14.59 15.45
CA HIS A 229 -12.89 15.81 14.77
C HIS A 229 -13.89 16.58 15.64
N LEU A 230 -13.74 17.89 15.75
CA LEU A 230 -14.58 18.79 16.54
C LEU A 230 -15.35 19.72 15.60
N PRO A 231 -16.55 20.23 15.98
CA PRO A 231 -17.20 20.11 17.29
C PRO A 231 -18.02 18.83 17.49
N GLU A 232 -18.58 18.24 16.44
CA GLU A 232 -19.44 17.04 16.50
C GLU A 232 -18.97 15.94 15.54
N GLY A 233 -17.73 16.01 15.07
CA GLY A 233 -17.19 15.07 14.10
C GLY A 233 -16.85 13.68 14.66
N PRO A 234 -16.49 12.73 13.78
CA PRO A 234 -16.26 11.34 14.17
C PRO A 234 -14.97 11.17 14.98
N THR A 235 -14.92 10.05 15.71
CA THR A 235 -13.78 9.65 16.51
C THR A 235 -13.19 8.33 16.01
N ALA A 236 -11.96 8.37 15.50
CA ALA A 236 -11.24 7.18 15.05
C ALA A 236 -10.16 6.76 16.06
N HIS A 237 -10.23 5.49 16.45
CA HIS A 237 -9.25 4.86 17.31
C HIS A 237 -8.31 3.96 16.50
N PHE A 238 -7.03 4.29 16.51
CA PHE A 238 -5.98 3.53 15.87
C PHE A 238 -5.05 2.87 16.88
N LYS A 239 -4.63 1.65 16.56
CA LYS A 239 -3.47 1.02 17.17
C LYS A 239 -2.22 1.39 16.40
N ILE A 240 -1.27 2.03 17.07
CA ILE A 240 0.10 2.23 16.62
C ILE A 240 0.88 0.92 16.80
N SER A 241 1.52 0.47 15.73
CA SER A 241 2.47 -0.65 15.72
C SER A 241 3.79 -0.22 15.05
N ASN A 242 4.85 -0.99 15.25
CA ASN A 242 6.16 -0.78 14.62
C ASN A 242 6.73 0.65 14.75
N PHE A 243 6.53 1.29 15.92
CA PHE A 243 7.02 2.63 16.18
C PHE A 243 8.56 2.68 16.27
N LYS A 244 9.17 3.36 15.30
CA LYS A 244 10.60 3.71 15.31
C LYS A 244 10.75 5.22 15.50
N SER A 245 11.49 5.58 16.55
CA SER A 245 11.78 6.96 16.88
C SER A 245 12.88 7.54 15.98
N MET A 246 13.01 8.87 15.98
CA MET A 246 14.09 9.56 15.25
C MET A 246 15.49 9.10 15.65
N LYS A 247 15.68 8.75 16.93
CA LYS A 247 16.94 8.19 17.43
C LYS A 247 17.23 6.83 16.78
N ASP A 248 16.22 5.98 16.67
CA ASP A 248 16.34 4.65 16.04
C ASP A 248 16.65 4.78 14.53
N LEU A 249 16.18 5.85 13.89
CA LEU A 249 16.47 6.17 12.48
C LEU A 249 17.79 6.95 12.28
N LYS A 250 18.52 7.28 13.35
CA LYS A 250 19.70 8.16 13.31
C LYS A 250 19.43 9.50 12.62
N ARG A 251 18.24 10.08 12.82
CA ARG A 251 17.82 11.38 12.28
C ARG A 251 17.67 12.43 13.38
N ARG A 252 17.79 13.70 13.01
CA ARG A 252 17.70 14.84 13.94
C ARG A 252 16.45 15.66 13.67
N VAL A 253 15.81 16.15 14.74
CA VAL A 253 14.59 16.97 14.67
C VAL A 253 14.82 18.28 13.92
N LYS A 254 16.03 18.85 14.02
CA LYS A 254 16.43 20.10 13.33
C LYS A 254 16.29 20.02 11.81
N ASN A 255 16.32 18.82 11.24
CA ASN A 255 16.17 18.64 9.80
C ASN A 255 14.72 18.89 9.34
N ILE A 256 13.74 18.85 10.26
CA ILE A 256 12.35 19.16 9.96
C ILE A 256 12.19 20.68 9.89
N THR A 257 12.08 21.20 8.68
CA THR A 257 11.81 22.63 8.40
C THR A 257 10.42 23.03 8.88
N SER A 258 10.10 24.34 8.85
CA SER A 258 8.79 24.82 9.27
C SER A 258 7.72 24.77 8.17
N HIS A 259 8.14 24.55 6.92
CA HIS A 259 7.27 24.55 5.74
C HIS A 259 6.15 23.53 5.84
N ARG A 260 4.96 23.88 5.33
CA ARG A 260 3.79 22.99 5.30
C ARG A 260 4.06 21.80 4.37
N PRO A 261 3.91 20.55 4.82
CA PRO A 261 4.17 19.38 3.99
C PRO A 261 3.00 19.09 3.03
N GLU A 262 3.30 18.45 1.93
CA GLU A 262 2.31 17.77 1.08
C GLU A 262 1.80 16.51 1.79
N VAL A 263 0.53 16.17 1.60
CA VAL A 263 -0.07 14.96 2.16
C VAL A 263 -0.42 14.02 1.02
N ILE A 264 0.08 12.79 1.11
CA ILE A 264 -0.14 11.72 0.13
C ILE A 264 -0.96 10.64 0.82
N LEU A 265 -2.17 10.39 0.32
CA LEU A 265 -3.08 9.35 0.78
C LEU A 265 -3.15 8.28 -0.32
N ASN A 266 -2.62 7.09 -0.06
CA ASN A 266 -2.55 6.01 -1.05
C ASN A 266 -3.42 4.83 -0.63
N ASN A 267 -4.18 4.29 -1.60
CA ASN A 267 -4.99 3.07 -1.47
C ASN A 267 -6.10 3.13 -0.41
N PHE A 268 -6.74 4.28 -0.24
CA PHE A 268 -7.99 4.39 0.51
C PHE A 268 -9.15 4.30 -0.48
N THR A 269 -9.58 3.07 -0.77
CA THR A 269 -10.48 2.81 -1.93
C THR A 269 -11.90 2.46 -1.52
N THR A 270 -12.10 1.95 -0.31
CA THR A 270 -13.43 1.64 0.22
C THR A 270 -14.10 2.90 0.77
N ARG A 271 -15.43 2.88 0.96
CA ARG A 271 -16.15 3.99 1.61
C ARG A 271 -15.56 4.36 2.98
N LEU A 272 -15.33 3.36 3.84
CA LEU A 272 -14.64 3.53 5.12
C LEU A 272 -13.22 4.08 4.94
N GLY A 273 -12.49 3.56 3.94
CA GLY A 273 -11.16 4.02 3.58
C GLY A 273 -11.14 5.50 3.24
N LEU A 274 -12.10 5.97 2.43
CA LEU A 274 -12.25 7.37 2.05
C LEU A 274 -12.53 8.26 3.27
N THR A 275 -13.44 7.88 4.16
CA THR A 275 -13.72 8.62 5.41
C THR A 275 -12.45 8.77 6.26
N ILE A 276 -11.73 7.67 6.46
CA ILE A 276 -10.46 7.68 7.22
C ILE A 276 -9.37 8.48 6.52
N GLY A 277 -9.28 8.38 5.18
CA GLY A 277 -8.36 9.15 4.37
C GLY A 277 -8.61 10.64 4.52
N ARG A 278 -9.89 11.05 4.47
CA ARG A 278 -10.31 12.43 4.63
C ARG A 278 -10.01 12.99 6.01
N MET A 279 -10.36 12.23 7.04
CA MET A 279 -10.05 12.57 8.43
C MET A 279 -8.53 12.66 8.70
N LEU A 280 -7.71 11.82 8.08
CA LEU A 280 -6.24 11.94 8.22
C LEU A 280 -5.68 13.12 7.40
N GLY A 281 -6.34 13.49 6.31
CA GLY A 281 -6.04 14.64 5.48
C GLY A 281 -6.37 15.97 6.16
N SER A 282 -7.50 16.05 6.86
CA SER A 282 -7.98 17.26 7.55
C SER A 282 -7.07 17.74 8.67
N LEU A 283 -6.25 16.84 9.23
CA LEU A 283 -5.24 17.19 10.24
C LEU A 283 -4.16 18.14 9.71
N PHE A 284 -3.92 18.19 8.41
CA PHE A 284 -2.87 19.02 7.81
C PHE A 284 -3.48 20.24 7.14
N HIS A 285 -2.68 21.28 6.89
CA HIS A 285 -3.15 22.41 6.11
C HIS A 285 -3.37 22.00 4.65
N TYR A 286 -4.49 22.41 4.06
CA TYR A 286 -4.85 22.15 2.66
C TYR A 286 -3.90 22.81 1.62
N GLU A 287 -3.03 23.73 2.04
CA GLU A 287 -2.07 24.45 1.19
C GLU A 287 -0.65 24.02 1.53
N PRO A 288 -0.04 23.13 0.73
CA PRO A 288 1.34 22.72 0.93
C PRO A 288 2.33 23.76 0.41
N GLU A 289 3.49 23.85 1.06
CA GLU A 289 4.60 24.71 0.61
C GLU A 289 5.67 23.88 -0.10
N PHE A 290 5.63 23.88 -1.43
CA PHE A 290 6.56 23.10 -2.28
C PHE A 290 8.04 23.48 -2.11
N ARG A 291 8.33 24.72 -1.66
CA ARG A 291 9.71 25.16 -1.37
C ARG A 291 10.37 24.28 -0.30
N GLY A 292 9.60 23.79 0.65
CA GLY A 292 10.09 22.90 1.71
C GLY A 292 10.39 21.48 1.25
N ARG A 293 9.83 21.05 0.11
CA ARG A 293 9.92 19.70 -0.48
C ARG A 293 9.63 18.57 0.52
N ARG A 294 8.69 18.81 1.43
CA ARG A 294 8.29 17.84 2.46
C ARG A 294 7.01 17.16 2.03
N ALA A 295 6.97 15.84 2.17
CA ALA A 295 5.78 15.04 1.94
C ALA A 295 5.55 14.09 3.12
N VAL A 296 4.32 14.07 3.62
CA VAL A 296 3.81 13.10 4.58
C VAL A 296 2.95 12.11 3.81
N THR A 297 3.22 10.81 3.99
CA THR A 297 2.50 9.76 3.27
C THR A 297 1.79 8.84 4.23
N PHE A 298 0.50 8.63 3.99
CA PHE A 298 -0.30 7.56 4.56
C PHE A 298 -0.55 6.54 3.46
N HIS A 299 0.17 5.43 3.52
CA HIS A 299 0.02 4.36 2.54
C HIS A 299 -0.76 3.21 3.16
N ASN A 300 -1.97 2.97 2.69
CA ASN A 300 -2.76 1.83 3.11
C ASN A 300 -2.32 0.57 2.35
N GLN A 301 -2.00 -0.48 3.10
CA GLN A 301 -1.75 -1.80 2.56
C GLN A 301 -2.31 -2.83 3.53
N ARG A 302 -3.38 -3.52 3.11
CA ARG A 302 -4.03 -4.60 3.89
C ARG A 302 -4.49 -4.17 5.28
N ASP A 303 -5.19 -3.03 5.36
CA ASP A 303 -5.61 -2.35 6.60
C ASP A 303 -4.48 -1.81 7.49
N TYR A 304 -3.24 -1.89 7.03
CA TYR A 304 -2.11 -1.25 7.70
C TYR A 304 -1.80 0.06 7.00
N ILE A 305 -2.01 1.16 7.71
CA ILE A 305 -1.67 2.49 7.22
C ILE A 305 -0.23 2.78 7.64
N PHE A 306 0.67 2.75 6.67
CA PHE A 306 2.07 3.09 6.86
C PHE A 306 2.24 4.60 6.83
N PHE A 307 2.55 5.19 7.99
CA PHE A 307 2.93 6.60 8.07
C PHE A 307 4.40 6.75 7.77
N ARG A 308 4.74 7.64 6.83
CA ARG A 308 6.12 8.07 6.60
C ARG A 308 6.17 9.57 6.36
N HIS A 309 7.30 10.16 6.72
CA HIS A 309 7.58 11.55 6.48
C HIS A 309 8.89 11.67 5.72
N HIS A 310 8.82 12.22 4.51
CA HIS A 310 9.90 12.29 3.55
C HIS A 310 10.21 13.74 3.17
N LEU A 311 11.47 13.98 2.87
CA LEU A 311 11.93 15.09 2.05
C LEU A 311 12.21 14.51 0.66
N TYR A 312 11.66 15.12 -0.38
CA TYR A 312 11.90 14.68 -1.74
C TYR A 312 12.84 15.63 -2.49
N GLU A 313 13.61 15.07 -3.41
CA GLU A 313 14.51 15.81 -4.28
C GLU A 313 14.40 15.27 -5.69
N PHE A 314 14.14 16.16 -6.64
CA PHE A 314 14.11 15.81 -8.06
C PHE A 314 15.55 15.70 -8.58
N ASP A 315 15.83 14.66 -9.37
CA ASP A 315 17.05 14.60 -10.15
C ASP A 315 17.09 15.77 -11.16
N LYS A 316 18.29 16.12 -11.65
CA LYS A 316 18.50 17.23 -12.60
C LYS A 316 17.59 17.16 -13.84
N ASN A 317 17.19 15.95 -14.22
CA ASN A 317 16.35 15.69 -15.39
C ASN A 317 14.84 15.60 -15.05
N GLY A 318 14.44 15.75 -13.78
CA GLY A 318 13.05 15.68 -13.31
C GLY A 318 12.39 14.29 -13.34
N LYS A 319 12.98 13.29 -14.01
CA LYS A 319 12.37 11.96 -14.21
C LYS A 319 12.28 11.08 -12.96
N ARG A 320 13.15 11.31 -11.96
CA ARG A 320 13.26 10.46 -10.77
C ARG A 320 13.28 11.31 -9.52
N VAL A 321 12.63 10.81 -8.47
CA VAL A 321 12.55 11.43 -7.16
C VAL A 321 13.36 10.62 -6.16
N LYS A 322 14.30 11.27 -5.48
CA LYS A 322 15.03 10.70 -4.35
C LYS A 322 14.32 11.09 -3.07
N LEU A 323 14.01 10.09 -2.25
CA LEU A 323 13.32 10.28 -0.97
C LEU A 323 14.30 10.13 0.20
N ARG A 324 14.32 11.14 1.07
CA ARG A 324 15.06 11.09 2.34
C ARG A 324 14.08 11.15 3.50
N GLU A 325 14.10 10.14 4.36
CA GLU A 325 13.22 10.14 5.53
C GLU A 325 13.60 11.20 6.56
N LEU A 326 12.56 11.85 7.09
CA LEU A 326 12.68 13.00 7.97
C LEU A 326 12.03 12.80 9.34
N GLY A 327 10.96 12.00 9.42
CA GLY A 327 10.17 11.80 10.64
C GLY A 327 10.17 10.36 11.16
N PRO A 328 9.45 10.09 12.27
CA PRO A 328 9.28 8.75 12.81
C PRO A 328 8.57 7.82 11.82
N ARG A 329 8.82 6.52 11.96
CA ARG A 329 8.06 5.48 11.24
C ARG A 329 7.12 4.80 12.20
N PHE A 330 5.88 4.63 11.80
CA PHE A 330 4.94 3.77 12.51
C PHE A 330 3.88 3.27 11.52
N THR A 331 3.12 2.28 11.98
CA THR A 331 1.98 1.74 11.26
C THR A 331 0.75 1.91 12.11
N LEU A 332 -0.31 2.47 11.54
CA LEU A 332 -1.61 2.56 12.17
C LEU A 332 -2.49 1.41 11.69
N LYS A 333 -3.30 0.89 12.60
CA LYS A 333 -4.38 -0.04 12.27
C LYS A 333 -5.65 0.46 12.92
N LEU A 334 -6.70 0.69 12.13
CA LEU A 334 -8.00 1.12 12.65
C LEU A 334 -8.56 0.03 13.58
N ARG A 335 -9.06 0.45 14.74
CA ARG A 335 -9.71 -0.40 15.73
C ARG A 335 -11.20 -0.13 15.82
N SER A 336 -11.57 1.13 15.80
CA SER A 336 -12.96 1.54 15.78
C SER A 336 -13.10 2.93 15.16
N LEU A 337 -14.23 3.16 14.52
CA LEU A 337 -14.72 4.44 14.07
C LEU A 337 -16.06 4.66 14.76
N GLN A 338 -16.14 5.75 15.53
CA GLN A 338 -17.31 6.16 16.29
C GLN A 338 -17.89 7.42 15.65
N VAL A 339 -19.22 7.48 15.56
CA VAL A 339 -19.95 8.66 15.12
C VAL A 339 -20.00 9.65 16.28
N GLY A 340 -19.62 10.90 16.01
CA GLY A 340 -19.55 11.96 17.00
C GLY A 340 -18.37 11.90 17.97
N LEU A 341 -18.47 12.71 19.01
CA LEU A 341 -17.42 12.89 20.02
C LEU A 341 -17.14 11.61 20.80
N PHE A 342 -15.91 11.53 21.33
CA PHE A 342 -15.47 10.42 22.16
C PHE A 342 -16.43 10.13 23.34
N ASP A 343 -17.15 9.01 23.23
CA ASP A 343 -17.90 8.42 24.32
C ASP A 343 -17.64 6.91 24.45
N ASN A 344 -17.16 6.52 25.64
CA ASN A 344 -16.81 5.14 25.94
C ASN A 344 -18.02 4.29 26.40
N LYS A 345 -19.14 4.93 26.78
CA LYS A 345 -20.28 4.21 27.37
C LYS A 345 -21.43 3.98 26.37
N CYS A 346 -21.88 5.05 25.73
CA CYS A 346 -23.05 5.04 24.86
C CYS A 346 -22.66 5.52 23.45
N GLY A 347 -21.42 5.29 23.05
CA GLY A 347 -20.92 5.69 21.74
C GLY A 347 -21.47 4.81 20.63
N ASP A 348 -22.03 5.44 19.59
CA ASP A 348 -22.45 4.74 18.38
C ASP A 348 -21.24 4.50 17.47
N TYR A 349 -20.97 3.23 17.18
CA TYR A 349 -19.85 2.83 16.34
C TYR A 349 -20.33 2.55 14.92
N GLU A 350 -19.84 3.34 13.97
CA GLU A 350 -20.01 3.07 12.54
C GLU A 350 -19.27 1.78 12.16
N TRP A 351 -18.06 1.62 12.68
CA TRP A 351 -17.23 0.46 12.40
C TRP A 351 -16.38 0.05 13.60
N MET A 352 -16.27 -1.25 13.86
CA MET A 352 -15.39 -1.78 14.89
C MET A 352 -14.76 -3.09 14.45
N ILE A 353 -13.45 -3.23 14.69
CA ILE A 353 -12.76 -4.49 14.42
C ILE A 353 -13.14 -5.54 15.48
N THR A 354 -13.88 -6.56 15.07
CA THR A 354 -14.15 -7.71 15.94
C THR A 354 -12.89 -8.56 16.02
N ASN A 355 -12.33 -8.76 17.22
CA ASN A 355 -11.09 -9.54 17.43
C ASN A 355 -11.21 -11.04 17.05
N LYS A 356 -12.37 -11.48 16.54
CA LYS A 356 -12.66 -12.87 16.11
C LYS A 356 -12.40 -13.09 14.60
N ARG A 357 -11.40 -12.43 14.00
CA ARG A 357 -11.03 -12.60 12.57
C ARG A 357 -10.82 -14.05 12.14
N HIS A 358 -10.46 -14.96 13.05
CA HIS A 358 -10.28 -16.38 12.70
C HIS A 358 -11.58 -17.19 12.63
N GLN A 359 -12.71 -16.63 13.08
CA GLN A 359 -14.00 -17.32 13.10
C GLN A 359 -15.02 -16.75 12.11
N MET A 360 -14.93 -15.48 11.71
CA MET A 360 -16.00 -14.83 10.92
C MET A 360 -15.55 -14.12 9.62
N GLU A 361 -14.25 -13.87 9.40
CA GLU A 361 -13.79 -13.07 8.26
C GLU A 361 -12.65 -13.75 7.47
N SER A 362 -12.75 -13.68 6.15
CA SER A 362 -11.72 -14.14 5.22
C SER A 362 -10.41 -13.37 5.43
N ARG A 363 -9.27 -14.07 5.39
CA ARG A 363 -7.93 -13.44 5.47
C ARG A 363 -7.57 -12.58 4.25
N ARG A 364 -8.45 -12.59 3.23
CA ARG A 364 -8.30 -11.86 1.97
C ARG A 364 -9.24 -10.65 1.86
N ARG A 365 -10.06 -10.41 2.88
CA ARG A 365 -10.89 -9.21 3.01
C ARG A 365 -10.12 -8.11 3.74
N PHE A 366 -10.19 -6.89 3.20
CA PHE A 366 -9.59 -5.68 3.74
C PHE A 366 -10.65 -4.57 3.70
N PHE A 367 -10.66 -3.68 4.68
CA PHE A 367 -11.75 -2.75 4.96
C PHE A 367 -11.44 -1.30 4.57
N LEU A 368 -10.17 -0.95 4.38
CA LEU A 368 -9.69 0.41 4.06
C LEU A 368 -9.28 0.55 2.60
#